data_AF-A0A136HE80-F1
#
_entry.id   AF-A0A136HE80-F1
#
_cell.length_a   1.000
_cell.length_b   1.000
_cell.length_c   1.000
_cell.angle_alpha   90.00
_cell.angle_beta   90.00
_cell.angle_gamma   90.00
#
_symmetry.space_group_name_H-M   'P 1'
#
loop_
_entity.id
_entity.type
_entity.pdbx_description
1 polymer ?
#
loop_
_entity_poly.entity_id
_entity_poly.type
_entity_poly.pdbx_seq_one_letter_code
_entity_poly.pdbx_strand_id
1 'polypeptide(L)'
;MGVLDFTELHMETEFLWNEISIGDSVMLDADLYESNTFKLHKYQAYEVVAKLHCMAPEPSRLIVESDVTGELIQLHPALLCSYQSPDTPVSHA
;
A
#
# COMPACT_ATOMS: atom_id res chain seq x y z
N MET A 1 -3.43 -26.20 12.35
CA MET A 1 -3.80 -24.87 11.81
C MET A 1 -2.51 -24.10 11.63
N GLY A 2 -2.15 -23.66 10.42
CA GLY A 2 -0.93 -22.84 10.31
C GLY A 2 -0.26 -22.70 8.94
N VAL A 3 -0.79 -23.31 7.87
CA VAL A 3 -0.21 -23.15 6.51
C VAL A 3 -1.17 -22.56 5.48
N LEU A 4 -2.49 -22.72 5.70
CA LEU A 4 -3.51 -22.17 4.82
C LEU A 4 -3.61 -20.63 4.97
N ASP A 5 -3.54 -20.16 6.21
CA ASP A 5 -3.63 -18.73 6.57
C ASP A 5 -2.56 -17.85 5.88
N PHE A 6 -1.31 -18.33 5.80
CA PHE A 6 -0.22 -17.60 5.13
C PHE A 6 -0.38 -17.58 3.61
N THR A 7 -0.85 -18.67 3.01
CA THR A 7 -1.07 -18.71 1.56
C THR A 7 -2.27 -17.85 1.16
N GLU A 8 -3.33 -17.85 1.95
CA GLU A 8 -4.52 -17.02 1.72
C GLU A 8 -4.17 -15.53 1.85
N LEU A 9 -3.51 -15.13 2.94
CA LEU A 9 -3.07 -13.76 3.14
C LEU A 9 -2.10 -13.27 2.05
N HIS A 10 -1.20 -14.15 1.59
CA HIS A 10 -0.29 -13.82 0.50
C HIS A 10 -1.04 -13.60 -0.82
N MET A 11 -2.01 -14.47 -1.14
CA MET A 11 -2.84 -14.29 -2.33
C MET A 11 -3.64 -12.99 -2.27
N GLU A 12 -4.28 -12.68 -1.14
CA GLU A 12 -5.04 -11.43 -0.96
C GLU A 12 -4.15 -10.19 -1.12
N THR A 13 -2.95 -10.23 -0.56
CA THR A 13 -1.95 -9.16 -0.69
C THR A 13 -1.52 -8.96 -2.15
N GLU A 14 -1.30 -10.05 -2.89
CA GLU A 14 -0.93 -9.97 -4.31
C GLU A 14 -2.10 -9.48 -5.17
N PHE A 15 -3.36 -9.82 -4.83
CA PHE A 15 -4.53 -9.27 -5.50
C PHE A 15 -4.62 -7.75 -5.31
N LEU A 16 -4.52 -7.27 -4.07
CA LEU A 16 -4.47 -5.83 -3.75
C LEU A 16 -3.32 -5.14 -4.48
N TRP A 17 -2.13 -5.73 -4.46
CA TRP A 17 -0.98 -5.17 -5.17
C TRP A 17 -1.25 -5.08 -6.67
N ASN A 18 -1.89 -6.06 -7.29
CA ASN A 18 -2.21 -6.01 -8.72
C ASN A 18 -3.26 -4.95 -9.05
N GLU A 19 -4.25 -4.74 -8.18
CA GLU A 19 -5.34 -3.80 -8.36
C GLU A 19 -4.90 -2.33 -8.22
N ILE A 20 -4.00 -2.06 -7.27
CA ILE A 20 -3.48 -0.72 -7.03
C ILE A 20 -2.44 -0.36 -8.09
N SER A 21 -2.66 0.76 -8.77
CA SER A 21 -1.80 1.30 -9.82
C SER A 21 -0.87 2.40 -9.30
N ILE A 22 0.19 2.67 -10.04
CA ILE A 22 1.03 3.86 -9.80
C ILE A 22 0.17 5.10 -10.10
N GLY A 23 0.18 6.06 -9.18
CA GLY A 23 -0.68 7.25 -9.20
C GLY A 23 -1.98 7.08 -8.39
N ASP A 24 -2.30 5.87 -7.92
CA ASP A 24 -3.42 5.68 -6.99
C ASP A 24 -3.06 6.20 -5.59
N SER A 25 -4.07 6.65 -4.88
CA SER A 25 -3.97 7.06 -3.47
C SER A 25 -4.29 5.88 -2.56
N VAL A 26 -3.41 5.56 -1.61
CA VAL A 26 -3.61 4.51 -0.61
C VAL A 26 -3.67 5.10 0.80
N MET A 27 -4.45 4.48 1.68
CA MET A 27 -4.57 4.89 3.09
C MET A 27 -4.24 3.73 4.01
N LEU A 28 -3.52 4.03 5.09
CA LEU A 28 -3.14 3.06 6.11
C LEU A 28 -4.20 2.99 7.21
N ASP A 29 -4.41 1.79 7.77
CA ASP A 29 -5.27 1.60 8.94
C ASP A 29 -4.62 2.08 10.25
N ALA A 30 -3.29 2.01 10.31
CA ALA A 30 -2.50 2.36 11.48
C ALA A 30 -1.26 3.20 11.10
N ASP A 31 -0.79 3.99 12.06
CA ASP A 31 0.40 4.80 11.91
C ASP A 31 1.63 3.90 11.66
N LEU A 32 2.43 4.22 10.65
CA LEU A 32 3.61 3.45 10.32
C LEU A 32 4.84 4.04 11.00
N TYR A 33 5.52 3.20 11.77
CA TYR A 33 6.81 3.49 12.37
C TYR A 33 7.87 2.54 11.81
N GLU A 34 8.98 3.09 11.35
CA GLU A 34 10.14 2.32 10.90
C GLU A 34 11.35 2.78 11.69
N SER A 35 12.09 1.82 12.29
CA SER A 35 13.25 2.12 13.13
C SER A 35 12.95 3.15 14.24
N ASN A 36 11.78 3.03 14.88
CA ASN A 36 11.31 3.95 15.92
C ASN A 36 11.07 5.40 15.45
N THR A 37 11.08 5.63 14.14
CA THR A 37 10.81 6.90 13.48
C THR A 37 9.43 6.85 12.84
N PHE A 38 8.62 7.87 13.11
CA PHE A 38 7.32 8.02 12.47
C PHE A 38 7.50 8.26 10.97
N LYS A 39 6.86 7.45 10.12
CA LYS A 39 6.97 7.55 8.66
C LYS A 39 5.66 7.98 7.99
N LEU A 40 4.53 7.39 8.37
CA LEU A 40 3.23 7.65 7.73
C LEU A 40 2.10 7.70 8.75
N HIS A 41 1.14 8.59 8.51
CA HIS A 41 -0.09 8.73 9.28
C HIS A 41 -1.13 7.72 8.83
N LYS A 42 -1.88 7.16 9.77
CA LYS A 42 -3.12 6.47 9.44
C LYS A 42 -4.15 7.42 8.84
N TYR A 43 -5.03 6.88 7.99
CA TYR A 43 -6.12 7.61 7.34
C TYR A 43 -5.70 8.83 6.51
N GLN A 44 -4.41 8.92 6.19
CA GLN A 44 -3.86 9.89 5.26
C GLN A 44 -3.70 9.21 3.90
N ALA A 45 -4.11 9.91 2.84
CA ALA A 45 -3.91 9.45 1.48
C ALA A 45 -2.47 9.68 1.05
N TYR A 46 -1.81 8.63 0.56
CA TYR A 46 -0.47 8.64 0.01
C TYR A 46 -0.50 8.15 -1.43
N GLU A 47 0.13 8.88 -2.34
CA GLU A 47 0.23 8.48 -3.73
C GLU A 47 1.25 7.34 -3.89
N VAL A 48 0.87 6.31 -4.63
CA VAL A 48 1.77 5.21 -5.02
C VAL A 48 2.66 5.70 -6.15
N VAL A 49 3.93 5.91 -5.85
CA VAL A 49 4.93 6.41 -6.82
C VAL A 49 5.65 5.29 -7.56
N ALA A 50 5.70 4.08 -6.97
CA ALA A 50 6.26 2.90 -7.62
C ALA A 50 5.68 1.60 -7.04
N LYS A 51 5.92 0.49 -7.74
CA LYS A 51 5.54 -0.86 -7.31
C LYS A 51 6.75 -1.78 -7.37
N LEU A 52 6.97 -2.53 -6.30
CA LEU A 52 7.99 -3.57 -6.24
C LEU A 52 7.32 -4.93 -6.34
N HIS A 53 7.62 -5.66 -7.41
CA HIS A 53 7.17 -7.03 -7.58
C HIS A 53 8.17 -7.98 -6.95
N CYS A 54 7.71 -8.80 -6.00
CA CYS A 54 8.53 -9.81 -5.35
C CYS A 54 8.10 -11.20 -5.82
N MET A 55 9.06 -12.13 -5.90
CA MET A 55 8.74 -13.53 -6.16
C MET A 55 8.49 -14.23 -4.84
N ALA A 56 7.48 -15.10 -4.79
CA ALA A 56 7.16 -15.91 -3.60
C ALA A 56 8.43 -16.57 -3.03
N PRO A 57 8.63 -16.56 -1.69
CA PRO A 57 7.62 -16.29 -0.66
C PRO A 57 7.51 -14.84 -0.18
N GLU A 58 8.25 -13.89 -0.77
CA GLU A 58 8.19 -12.49 -0.34
C GLU A 58 7.00 -11.77 -1.01
N PRO A 59 6.15 -11.06 -0.23
CA PRO A 59 5.01 -10.33 -0.78
C PRO A 59 5.46 -9.09 -1.54
N SER A 60 4.75 -8.77 -2.62
CA SER A 60 4.95 -7.57 -3.40
C SER A 60 4.63 -6.31 -2.57
N ARG A 61 5.30 -5.20 -2.89
CA ARG A 61 5.19 -3.95 -2.12
C ARG A 61 4.82 -2.76 -2.99
N LEU A 62 4.17 -1.79 -2.36
CA LEU A 62 3.86 -0.49 -2.93
C LEU A 62 4.85 0.53 -2.37
N ILE A 63 5.26 1.50 -3.18
CA ILE A 63 6.19 2.54 -2.73
C ILE A 63 5.41 3.85 -2.71
N VAL A 64 5.45 4.55 -1.58
CA VAL A 64 4.85 5.87 -1.39
C VAL A 64 5.89 6.86 -0.87
N GLU A 65 5.67 8.15 -1.05
CA GLU A 65 6.50 9.19 -0.43
C GLU A 65 5.93 9.58 0.93
N SER A 66 6.78 9.67 1.95
CA SER A 66 6.42 10.14 3.28
C SER A 66 6.23 11.64 3.29
N ASP A 67 5.06 12.11 3.70
CA ASP A 67 4.78 13.54 3.91
C ASP A 67 5.66 14.17 5.03
N VAL A 68 6.11 13.36 5.98
CA VAL A 68 6.91 13.85 7.13
C VAL A 68 8.40 13.95 6.81
N THR A 69 8.94 12.97 6.08
CA THR A 69 10.38 12.83 5.85
C THR A 69 10.81 13.07 4.41
N GLY A 70 9.86 13.05 3.45
CA GLY A 70 10.14 13.05 2.02
C GLY A 70 10.81 11.77 1.51
N GLU A 71 10.89 10.72 2.35
CA GLU A 71 11.52 9.46 1.97
C GLU A 71 10.54 8.51 1.29
N LEU A 72 11.06 7.65 0.41
CA LEU A 72 10.29 6.58 -0.21
C LEU A 72 10.13 5.41 0.75
N ILE A 73 8.89 5.11 1.11
CA ILE A 73 8.52 4.08 2.07
C ILE A 73 7.89 2.90 1.34
N GLN A 74 8.36 1.69 1.68
CA GLN A 74 7.80 0.45 1.15
C GLN A 74 6.63 -0.02 2.03
N LEU A 75 5.45 -0.11 1.45
CA LEU A 75 4.22 -0.55 2.07
C LEU A 75 3.87 -1.97 1.69
N HIS A 76 3.50 -2.76 2.70
CA HIS A 76 2.82 -4.03 2.49
C HIS A 76 1.33 -3.75 2.23
N PRO A 77 0.72 -4.32 1.16
CA PRO A 77 -0.70 -4.09 0.85
C PRO A 77 -1.66 -4.42 2.01
N ALA A 78 -1.35 -5.44 2.83
CA ALA A 78 -2.12 -5.76 4.03
C ALA A 78 -2.17 -4.66 5.13
N LEU A 79 -1.36 -3.59 5.02
CA LEU A 79 -1.43 -2.44 5.95
C LEU A 79 -2.46 -1.40 5.53
N LEU A 80 -3.03 -1.55 4.33
CA LEU A 80 -3.95 -0.59 3.75
C LEU A 80 -5.37 -0.84 4.25
N CYS A 81 -6.08 0.24 4.59
CA CYS A 81 -7.51 0.17 4.89
C CYS A 81 -8.39 0.51 3.68
N SER A 82 -7.85 1.26 2.72
CA SER A 82 -8.54 1.65 1.50
C SER A 82 -7.54 2.17 0.46
N TYR A 83 -7.93 2.14 -0.81
CA TYR A 83 -7.22 2.78 -1.91
C TYR A 83 -8.24 3.42 -2.85
N GLN A 84 -7.83 4.46 -3.56
CA GLN A 84 -8.66 5.21 -4.48
C GLN A 84 -7.85 5.58 -5.70
N SER A 85 -8.39 5.29 -6.88
CA SER A 85 -7.79 5.74 -8.13
C SER A 85 -7.87 7.26 -8.26
N PRO A 86 -6.91 7.90 -8.94
CA PRO A 86 -6.94 9.35 -9.12
C PRO A 86 -8.23 9.71 -9.84
N ASP A 87 -9.12 10.40 -9.12
CA ASP A 87 -10.39 10.86 -9.66
C ASP A 87 -10.11 11.97 -10.67
N THR A 88 -10.30 11.71 -11.97
CA THR A 88 -10.99 12.62 -12.90
C THR A 88 -11.08 12.05 -14.33
N PRO A 89 -12.13 12.41 -15.11
CA PRO A 89 -13.02 13.52 -14.87
C PRO A 89 -14.42 13.13 -14.41
N VAL A 90 -14.94 13.93 -13.48
CA VAL A 90 -16.37 14.11 -13.20
C VAL A 90 -17.10 14.27 -14.53
N SER A 91 -17.81 13.24 -14.98
CA SER A 91 -18.74 13.35 -16.10
C SER A 91 -20.01 14.01 -15.57
N HIS A 92 -20.01 15.35 -15.54
CA HIS A 92 -21.24 16.12 -15.36
C HIS A 92 -22.11 15.87 -16.61
N ALA A 93 -23.18 15.10 -16.46
CA ALA A 93 -24.23 14.92 -17.47
C ALA A 93 -25.46 15.76 -17.10
#